data_AF-A0A920RA79-F1
#
_entry.id   AF-A0A920RA79-F1
#
_cell.length_a   1.000
_cell.length_b   1.000
_cell.length_c   1.000
_cell.angle_alpha   90.00
_cell.angle_beta   90.00
_cell.angle_gamma   90.00
#
_symmetry.space_group_name_H-M   'P 1'
#
loop_
_entity.id
_entity.type
_entity.pdbx_description
1 polymer ?
#
loop_
_entity_poly.entity_id
_entity_poly.type
_entity_poly.pdbx_seq_one_letter_code
_entity_poly.pdbx_strand_id
1 'polypeptide(L)'
;MGEPYKADAPSIARRALKNLTLSYLVRTEDSDWLDTCYGQFNTASNMTDRAAALRQLVNSFCEKGQKLGVQALDTFYKQWQHEPLVVDQWFVIQATCQLSKTLNKVESLLSHEAFDMKNPNKVRSLIGAFCGQNHIGFHQQSGKGYEFLGDRILELDKLNSQIAARLLTR
;
A
#
# COMPACT_ATOMS: atom_id res chain seq x y z
N MET A 1 17.10 13.36 18.77
CA MET A 1 15.95 12.56 19.24
C MET A 1 14.69 13.32 18.85
N GLY A 2 13.77 12.69 18.11
CA GLY A 2 12.54 13.36 17.65
C GLY A 2 11.58 13.65 18.80
N GLU A 3 10.74 14.67 18.64
CA GLU A 3 9.68 14.98 19.60
C GLU A 3 8.74 13.76 19.78
N PRO A 4 8.23 13.52 21.00
CA PRO A 4 7.26 12.45 21.25
C PRO A 4 5.99 12.65 20.41
N TYR A 5 5.36 11.56 19.98
CA TYR A 5 4.14 11.62 19.18
C TYR A 5 3.02 12.34 19.95
N LYS A 6 2.37 13.30 19.27
CA LYS A 6 1.16 13.97 19.73
C LYS A 6 0.12 14.07 18.62
N ALA A 7 -1.13 13.82 18.98
CA ALA A 7 -2.29 13.94 18.09
C ALA A 7 -2.90 15.36 18.13
N ASP A 8 -2.05 16.40 18.21
CA ASP A 8 -2.47 17.80 18.12
C ASP A 8 -2.24 18.38 16.72
N ALA A 9 -2.98 19.43 16.36
CA ALA A 9 -2.93 20.02 15.03
C ALA A 9 -1.51 20.48 14.61
N PRO A 10 -0.72 21.17 15.45
CA PRO A 10 0.65 21.55 15.10
C PRO A 10 1.56 20.35 14.79
N SER A 11 1.48 19.28 15.59
CA SER A 11 2.30 18.08 15.40
C SER A 11 1.86 17.28 14.17
N ILE A 12 0.56 17.23 13.87
CA ILE A 12 0.03 16.66 12.62
C ILE A 12 0.58 17.43 11.42
N ALA A 13 0.54 18.77 11.44
CA ALA A 13 1.06 19.60 10.35
C ALA A 13 2.56 19.39 10.11
N ARG A 14 3.36 19.35 11.18
CA ARG A 14 4.81 19.05 11.07
C ARG A 14 5.08 17.67 10.48
N ARG A 15 4.35 16.63 10.91
CA ARG A 15 4.49 15.28 10.34
C ARG A 15 4.07 15.22 8.87
N ALA A 16 2.99 15.91 8.52
CA ALA A 16 2.52 15.98 7.14
C ALA A 16 3.58 16.61 6.22
N LEU A 17 4.16 17.75 6.63
CA LEU A 17 5.24 18.41 5.89
C LEU A 17 6.48 17.51 5.80
N LYS A 18 6.93 16.92 6.92
CA LYS A 18 8.08 16.00 6.95
C LYS A 18 7.90 14.84 5.96
N ASN A 19 6.74 14.18 5.97
CA ASN A 19 6.47 13.04 5.10
C ASN A 19 6.32 13.45 3.63
N LEU A 20 5.80 14.65 3.36
CA LEU A 20 5.77 15.22 2.02
C LEU A 20 7.19 15.49 1.52
N THR A 21 8.03 16.16 2.31
CA THR A 21 9.44 16.40 1.96
C THR A 21 10.18 15.09 1.71
N LEU A 22 10.05 14.10 2.61
CA LEU A 22 10.65 12.78 2.43
C LEU A 22 10.21 12.11 1.12
N SER A 23 8.95 12.28 0.71
CA SER A 23 8.45 11.72 -0.55
C SER A 23 9.13 12.31 -1.80
N TYR A 24 9.50 13.60 -1.77
CA TYR A 24 10.27 14.22 -2.85
C TYR A 24 11.73 13.78 -2.83
N LEU A 25 12.33 13.70 -1.65
CA LEU A 25 13.74 13.31 -1.49
C LEU A 25 13.97 11.85 -1.92
N VAL A 26 13.09 10.92 -1.54
CA VAL A 26 13.21 9.51 -1.96
C VAL A 26 13.07 9.35 -3.48
N ARG A 27 12.31 10.22 -4.15
CA ARG A 27 12.15 10.20 -5.62
C ARG A 27 13.41 10.60 -6.38
N THR A 28 14.43 11.18 -5.73
CA THR A 28 15.73 11.39 -6.37
C THR A 28 16.52 10.10 -6.49
N GLU A 29 16.06 9.02 -5.84
CA GLU A 29 16.70 7.70 -5.77
C GLU A 29 18.09 7.70 -5.16
N ASP A 30 18.42 8.78 -4.44
CA ASP A 30 19.66 8.89 -3.68
C ASP A 30 19.68 7.85 -2.55
N SER A 31 20.81 7.16 -2.45
CA SER A 31 21.10 6.14 -1.45
C SER A 31 20.83 6.64 -0.02
N ASP A 32 21.20 7.89 0.28
CA ASP A 32 21.11 8.46 1.63
C ASP A 32 19.65 8.76 2.01
N TRP A 33 18.84 9.21 1.05
CA TRP A 33 17.41 9.46 1.27
C TRP A 33 16.62 8.16 1.39
N LEU A 34 17.01 7.10 0.66
CA LEU A 34 16.45 5.77 0.82
C LEU A 34 16.77 5.19 2.21
N ASP A 35 18.01 5.35 2.70
CA ASP A 35 18.38 4.91 4.04
C ASP A 35 17.67 5.72 5.12
N THR A 36 17.52 7.03 4.93
CA THR A 36 16.74 7.89 5.83
C THR A 36 15.28 7.44 5.88
N CYS A 37 14.68 7.12 4.73
CA CYS A 37 13.32 6.62 4.66
C CYS A 37 13.17 5.27 5.36
N TYR A 38 14.10 4.35 5.15
CA TYR A 38 14.12 3.06 5.84
C TYR A 38 14.35 3.21 7.36
N GLY A 39 15.20 4.14 7.77
CA GLY A 39 15.38 4.54 9.16
C GLY A 39 14.08 5.04 9.79
N GLN A 40 13.32 5.90 9.09
CA GLN A 40 12.00 6.33 9.55
C GLN A 40 11.04 5.13 9.68
N PHE A 41 11.02 4.21 8.71
CA PHE A 41 10.18 3.00 8.79
C PHE A 41 10.49 2.18 10.06
N ASN A 42 11.77 1.93 10.35
CA ASN A 42 12.19 1.10 11.48
C ASN A 42 11.94 1.77 12.84
N THR A 43 12.19 3.08 12.94
CA THR A 43 12.24 3.79 14.23
C THR A 43 10.98 4.60 14.55
N ALA A 44 10.07 4.81 13.59
CA ALA A 44 8.85 5.57 13.81
C ALA A 44 8.01 4.95 14.94
N SER A 45 7.67 5.80 15.92
CA SER A 45 6.81 5.44 17.06
C SER A 45 5.30 5.55 16.76
N ASN A 46 4.93 5.91 15.52
CA ASN A 46 3.55 6.10 15.10
C ASN A 46 3.31 5.52 13.70
N MET A 47 2.06 5.10 13.45
CA MET A 47 1.69 4.46 12.18
C MET A 47 1.74 5.43 10.99
N THR A 48 1.50 6.73 11.21
CA THR A 48 1.51 7.73 10.13
C THR A 48 2.88 7.80 9.45
N ASP A 49 3.95 7.95 10.23
CA ASP A 49 5.32 8.04 9.71
C ASP A 49 5.81 6.69 9.16
N ARG A 50 5.47 5.59 9.85
CA ARG A 50 5.84 4.23 9.42
C ARG A 50 5.22 3.86 8.08
N ALA A 51 3.90 4.09 7.92
CA ALA A 51 3.18 3.83 6.67
C ALA A 51 3.59 4.79 5.55
N ALA A 52 3.91 6.06 5.87
CA ALA A 52 4.44 7.00 4.89
C ALA A 52 5.78 6.53 4.31
N ALA A 53 6.71 6.11 5.17
CA ALA A 53 8.00 5.57 4.75
C ALA A 53 7.85 4.27 3.94
N LEU A 54 7.01 3.34 4.40
CA LEU A 54 6.73 2.09 3.68
C LEU A 54 6.21 2.36 2.26
N ARG A 55 5.28 3.32 2.09
CA ARG A 55 4.79 3.72 0.76
C ARG A 55 5.89 4.20 -0.17
N GLN A 56 6.84 4.98 0.32
CA GLN A 56 7.92 5.50 -0.53
C GLN A 56 8.86 4.37 -0.96
N LEU A 57 9.26 3.50 -0.02
CA LEU A 57 10.14 2.36 -0.34
C LEU A 57 9.51 1.41 -1.36
N VAL A 58 8.21 1.09 -1.20
CA VAL A 58 7.46 0.24 -2.12
C VAL A 58 7.32 0.85 -3.53
N ASN A 59 7.38 2.18 -3.65
CA ASN A 59 7.29 2.91 -4.92
C ASN A 59 8.65 3.32 -5.52
N SER A 60 9.77 2.86 -4.96
CA SER A 60 11.10 3.16 -5.51
C SER A 60 11.36 2.41 -6.81
N PHE A 61 11.97 3.06 -7.81
CA PHE A 61 12.29 2.43 -9.09
C PHE A 61 13.70 1.81 -9.09
N CYS A 62 14.64 2.36 -8.33
CA CYS A 62 15.99 1.80 -8.20
C CYS A 62 16.04 0.48 -7.40
N GLU A 63 17.08 -0.31 -7.66
CA GLU A 63 17.26 -1.65 -7.06
C GLU A 63 17.34 -1.61 -5.53
N LYS A 64 18.08 -0.65 -4.95
CA LYS A 64 18.21 -0.50 -3.50
C LYS A 64 16.86 -0.28 -2.83
N GLY A 65 16.07 0.67 -3.34
CA GLY A 65 14.76 0.96 -2.77
C GLY A 65 13.78 -0.20 -2.93
N GLN A 66 13.81 -0.93 -4.05
CA GLN A 66 13.00 -2.15 -4.21
C GLN A 66 13.35 -3.23 -3.17
N LYS A 67 14.65 -3.46 -2.91
CA LYS A 67 15.11 -4.40 -1.87
C LYS A 67 14.60 -3.99 -0.48
N LEU A 68 14.77 -2.72 -0.13
CA LEU A 68 14.30 -2.16 1.15
C LEU A 68 12.77 -2.23 1.27
N GLY A 69 12.04 -1.98 0.17
CA GLY A 69 10.58 -2.07 0.14
C GLY A 69 10.06 -3.48 0.43
N VAL A 70 10.69 -4.52 -0.15
CA VAL A 70 10.34 -5.92 0.14
C VAL A 70 10.62 -6.28 1.60
N GLN A 71 11.80 -5.90 2.12
CA GLN A 71 12.15 -6.11 3.53
C GLN A 71 11.19 -5.41 4.49
N ALA A 72 10.83 -4.17 4.17
CA ALA A 72 9.89 -3.38 4.96
C ALA A 72 8.48 -3.97 4.93
N LEU A 73 8.00 -4.47 3.79
CA LEU A 73 6.69 -5.14 3.69
C LEU A 73 6.63 -6.41 4.54
N ASP A 74 7.66 -7.25 4.48
CA ASP A 74 7.75 -8.48 5.28
C ASP A 74 7.80 -8.17 6.78
N THR A 75 8.64 -7.21 7.18
CA THR A 75 8.75 -6.75 8.58
C THR A 75 7.43 -6.18 9.07
N PHE A 76 6.76 -5.35 8.26
CA PHE A 76 5.47 -4.75 8.62
C PHE A 76 4.40 -5.82 8.81
N TYR A 77 4.32 -6.80 7.92
CA TYR A 77 3.35 -7.87 8.04
C TYR A 77 3.61 -8.73 9.28
N LYS A 78 4.84 -9.22 9.47
CA LYS A 78 5.20 -10.03 10.65
C LYS A 78 4.87 -9.34 11.98
N GLN A 79 5.08 -8.03 12.06
CA GLN A 79 4.78 -7.26 13.25
C GLN A 79 3.27 -7.08 13.48
N TRP A 80 2.50 -6.86 12.41
CA TRP A 80 1.11 -6.41 12.51
C TRP A 80 0.07 -7.42 12.01
N GLN A 81 0.46 -8.65 11.69
CA GLN A 81 -0.43 -9.70 11.17
C GLN A 81 -1.64 -9.98 12.07
N HIS A 82 -1.53 -9.72 13.37
CA HIS A 82 -2.60 -9.89 14.36
C HIS A 82 -3.55 -8.69 14.46
N GLU A 83 -3.27 -7.58 13.76
CA GLU A 83 -4.06 -6.34 13.76
C GLU A 83 -4.76 -6.16 12.39
N PRO A 84 -6.03 -6.60 12.24
CA PRO A 84 -6.66 -6.73 10.92
C PRO A 84 -6.69 -5.43 10.10
N LEU A 85 -6.92 -4.29 10.74
CA LEU A 85 -6.98 -2.97 10.10
C LEU A 85 -5.60 -2.48 9.65
N VAL A 86 -4.54 -2.90 10.34
CA VAL A 86 -3.17 -2.56 9.94
C VAL A 86 -2.75 -3.42 8.74
N VAL A 87 -3.16 -4.69 8.71
CA VAL A 87 -2.99 -5.55 7.53
C VAL A 87 -3.78 -5.04 6.32
N ASP A 88 -4.97 -4.47 6.53
CA ASP A 88 -5.71 -3.78 5.45
C ASP A 88 -4.87 -2.65 4.85
N GLN A 89 -4.23 -1.82 5.68
CA GLN A 89 -3.32 -0.79 5.21
C GLN A 89 -2.11 -1.38 4.44
N TRP A 90 -1.58 -2.52 4.87
CA TRP A 90 -0.51 -3.23 4.18
C TRP A 90 -0.93 -3.70 2.77
N PHE A 91 -2.16 -4.19 2.60
CA PHE A 91 -2.71 -4.51 1.29
C PHE A 91 -2.85 -3.26 0.42
N VAL A 92 -3.42 -2.17 0.96
CA VAL A 92 -3.60 -0.92 0.21
C VAL A 92 -2.26 -0.41 -0.32
N ILE A 93 -1.22 -0.36 0.52
CA ILE A 93 0.10 0.15 0.12
C ILE A 93 0.66 -0.62 -1.08
N GLN A 94 0.51 -1.94 -1.10
CA GLN A 94 0.96 -2.78 -2.22
C GLN A 94 0.07 -2.60 -3.45
N ALA A 95 -1.25 -2.58 -3.26
CA ALA A 95 -2.22 -2.43 -4.35
C ALA A 95 -2.09 -1.08 -5.09
N THR A 96 -1.69 -0.02 -4.38
CA THR A 96 -1.49 1.32 -4.94
C THR A 96 -0.06 1.59 -5.42
N CYS A 97 0.81 0.58 -5.46
CA CYS A 97 2.18 0.73 -5.96
C CYS A 97 2.17 1.05 -7.47
N GLN A 98 2.90 2.08 -7.89
CA GLN A 98 2.90 2.57 -9.28
C GLN A 98 3.91 1.84 -10.19
N LEU A 99 4.58 0.81 -9.69
CA LEU A 99 5.51 0.00 -10.50
C LEU A 99 4.75 -0.90 -11.48
N SER A 100 5.37 -1.19 -12.63
CA SER A 100 4.72 -1.92 -13.75
C SER A 100 4.24 -3.34 -13.42
N LYS A 101 4.78 -3.96 -12.37
CA LYS A 101 4.45 -5.34 -11.94
C LYS A 101 3.39 -5.40 -10.82
N THR A 102 2.71 -4.29 -10.50
CA THR A 102 1.78 -4.26 -9.36
C THR A 102 0.59 -5.19 -9.53
N LEU A 103 0.01 -5.34 -10.73
CA LEU A 103 -1.10 -6.27 -10.94
C LEU A 103 -0.71 -7.71 -10.55
N ASN A 104 0.44 -8.20 -11.02
CA ASN A 104 0.92 -9.54 -10.65
C ASN A 104 1.08 -9.71 -9.13
N LYS A 105 1.52 -8.66 -8.42
CA LYS A 105 1.60 -8.67 -6.95
C LYS A 105 0.21 -8.73 -6.33
N VAL A 106 -0.74 -7.94 -6.82
CA VAL A 106 -2.14 -7.95 -6.36
C VAL A 106 -2.76 -9.33 -6.54
N GLU A 107 -2.54 -9.96 -7.70
CA GLU A 107 -3.00 -11.33 -7.97
C GLU A 107 -2.37 -12.33 -7.00
N SER A 108 -1.07 -12.25 -6.73
CA SER A 108 -0.43 -13.13 -5.74
C SER A 108 -0.97 -12.93 -4.32
N LEU A 109 -1.39 -11.71 -3.98
CA LEU A 109 -1.92 -11.38 -2.66
C LEU A 109 -3.33 -11.92 -2.45
N LEU A 110 -4.06 -12.32 -3.51
CA LEU A 110 -5.34 -13.01 -3.37
C LEU A 110 -5.20 -14.39 -2.73
N SER A 111 -4.02 -15.01 -2.84
CA SER A 111 -3.70 -16.29 -2.19
C SER A 111 -2.98 -16.13 -0.85
N HIS A 112 -2.80 -14.90 -0.38
CA HIS A 112 -2.12 -14.63 0.89
C HIS A 112 -3.01 -15.05 2.06
N GLU A 113 -2.42 -15.66 3.11
CA GLU A 113 -3.18 -16.18 4.27
C GLU A 113 -4.04 -15.12 4.98
N ALA A 114 -3.60 -13.86 4.93
CA ALA A 114 -4.32 -12.74 5.51
C ALA A 114 -5.44 -12.15 4.62
N PHE A 115 -5.60 -12.65 3.39
CA PHE A 115 -6.66 -12.24 2.48
C PHE A 115 -7.83 -13.22 2.54
N ASP A 116 -9.04 -12.69 2.64
CA ASP A 116 -10.28 -13.46 2.56
C ASP A 116 -11.27 -12.72 1.66
N MET A 117 -11.69 -13.37 0.57
CA MET A 117 -12.65 -12.83 -0.38
C MET A 117 -14.03 -12.57 0.25
N LYS A 118 -14.38 -13.27 1.34
CA LYS A 118 -15.64 -13.06 2.07
C LYS A 118 -15.58 -11.83 2.96
N ASN A 119 -14.39 -11.31 3.26
CA ASN A 119 -14.22 -10.15 4.11
C ASN A 119 -14.29 -8.85 3.27
N PRO A 120 -15.33 -8.00 3.46
CA PRO A 120 -15.50 -6.80 2.66
C PRO A 120 -14.38 -5.76 2.81
N ASN A 121 -13.67 -5.76 3.93
CA ASN A 121 -12.55 -4.85 4.16
C ASN A 121 -11.30 -5.32 3.42
N LYS A 122 -11.04 -6.64 3.37
CA LYS A 122 -9.93 -7.22 2.60
C LYS A 122 -10.11 -7.00 1.10
N VAL A 123 -11.30 -7.30 0.58
CA VAL A 123 -11.67 -7.02 -0.82
C VAL A 123 -11.47 -5.55 -1.17
N ARG A 124 -11.92 -4.63 -0.31
CA ARG A 124 -11.76 -3.19 -0.52
C ARG A 124 -10.28 -2.77 -0.49
N SER A 125 -9.51 -3.33 0.42
CA SER A 125 -8.12 -2.93 0.67
C SER A 125 -7.14 -3.44 -0.38
N LEU A 126 -7.47 -4.55 -1.05
CA LEU A 126 -6.65 -5.10 -2.13
C LEU A 126 -7.24 -4.78 -3.51
N ILE A 127 -8.38 -5.39 -3.85
CA ILE A 127 -9.00 -5.26 -5.19
C ILE A 127 -9.51 -3.84 -5.40
N GLY A 128 -10.27 -3.32 -4.43
CA GLY A 128 -10.85 -1.98 -4.52
C GLY A 128 -9.80 -0.86 -4.54
N ALA A 129 -8.68 -1.05 -3.84
CA ALA A 129 -7.57 -0.09 -3.84
C ALA A 129 -6.82 -0.11 -5.17
N PHE A 130 -6.56 -1.30 -5.74
CA PHE A 130 -5.94 -1.40 -7.06
C PHE A 130 -6.80 -0.72 -8.13
N CYS A 131 -8.08 -1.11 -8.23
CA CYS A 131 -8.95 -0.61 -9.30
C CYS A 131 -9.27 0.89 -9.15
N GLY A 132 -9.50 1.36 -7.92
CA GLY A 132 -9.95 2.74 -7.67
C GLY A 132 -8.83 3.76 -7.38
N GLN A 133 -7.60 3.33 -7.08
CA GLN A 133 -6.51 4.25 -6.70
C GLN A 133 -5.21 4.03 -7.48
N ASN A 134 -5.03 2.89 -8.15
CA ASN A 134 -3.86 2.62 -8.99
C ASN A 134 -4.19 2.81 -10.48
N HIS A 135 -4.42 4.05 -10.89
CA HIS A 135 -4.79 4.36 -12.27
C HIS A 135 -3.79 3.85 -13.31
N ILE A 136 -2.49 3.86 -13.00
CA ILE A 136 -1.44 3.39 -13.90
C ILE A 136 -1.55 1.86 -14.11
N GLY A 137 -1.78 1.11 -13.03
CA GLY A 137 -1.92 -0.34 -13.10
C GLY A 137 -3.27 -0.78 -13.67
N PHE A 138 -4.36 -0.14 -13.24
CA PHE A 138 -5.72 -0.50 -13.64
C PHE A 138 -5.98 -0.16 -15.12
N HIS A 139 -5.56 1.02 -15.58
CA HIS A 139 -5.72 1.45 -16.97
C HIS A 139 -4.51 1.10 -17.85
N GLN A 140 -3.76 0.05 -17.51
CA GLN A 140 -2.66 -0.41 -18.35
C GLN A 140 -3.17 -0.76 -19.76
N GLN A 141 -2.42 -0.38 -20.79
CA GLN A 141 -2.81 -0.53 -22.21
C GLN A 141 -3.17 -1.97 -22.61
N SER A 142 -2.65 -2.97 -21.91
CA SER A 142 -2.99 -4.39 -22.15
C SER A 142 -4.44 -4.74 -21.83
N GLY A 143 -5.17 -3.90 -21.08
CA GLY A 143 -6.54 -4.16 -20.63
C GLY A 143 -6.65 -5.11 -19.44
N LYS A 144 -5.55 -5.70 -18.98
CA LYS A 144 -5.53 -6.72 -17.91
C LYS A 144 -6.12 -6.25 -16.59
N GLY A 145 -6.02 -4.96 -16.26
CA GLY A 145 -6.65 -4.41 -15.06
C GLY A 145 -8.18 -4.52 -15.10
N TYR A 146 -8.78 -4.33 -16.28
CA TYR A 146 -10.23 -4.49 -16.47
C TYR A 146 -10.65 -5.95 -16.45
N GLU A 147 -9.89 -6.84 -17.12
CA GLU A 147 -10.12 -8.29 -17.07
C GLU A 147 -10.08 -8.79 -15.63
N PHE A 148 -9.05 -8.39 -14.87
CA PHE A 148 -8.92 -8.69 -13.45
C PHE A 148 -10.16 -8.26 -12.66
N LEU A 149 -10.64 -7.02 -12.84
CA LEU A 149 -11.84 -6.55 -12.14
C LEU A 149 -13.09 -7.35 -12.57
N GLY A 150 -13.24 -7.65 -13.85
CA GLY A 150 -14.33 -8.47 -14.39
C GLY A 150 -14.39 -9.84 -13.72
N ASP A 151 -13.27 -10.55 -13.66
CA ASP A 151 -13.17 -11.86 -13.01
C ASP A 151 -13.53 -11.78 -11.52
N ARG A 152 -13.03 -10.76 -10.82
CA ARG A 152 -13.34 -10.56 -9.39
C ARG A 152 -14.81 -10.21 -9.17
N ILE A 153 -15.46 -9.48 -10.08
CA ILE A 153 -16.89 -9.18 -10.00
C ILE A 153 -17.71 -10.45 -10.19
N LEU A 154 -17.39 -11.30 -11.17
CA LEU A 154 -18.10 -12.56 -11.39
C LEU A 154 -18.02 -13.51 -10.19
N GLU A 155 -16.90 -13.47 -9.47
CA GLU A 155 -16.72 -14.19 -8.22
C GLU A 155 -17.51 -13.55 -7.06
N LEU A 156 -17.34 -12.24 -6.87
CA LEU A 156 -17.97 -11.50 -5.77
C LEU A 156 -19.49 -11.42 -5.90
N ASP A 157 -20.06 -11.38 -7.11
CA ASP A 157 -21.51 -11.28 -7.29
C ASP A 157 -22.24 -12.49 -6.68
N LYS A 158 -21.61 -13.68 -6.74
CA LYS A 158 -22.12 -14.92 -6.12
C LYS A 158 -22.01 -14.91 -4.60
N LEU A 159 -21.05 -14.19 -4.04
CA LEU A 159 -20.75 -14.17 -2.61
C LEU A 159 -21.43 -12.99 -1.89
N ASN A 160 -21.37 -11.82 -2.51
CA ASN A 160 -21.85 -10.54 -2.02
C ASN A 160 -21.98 -9.51 -3.18
N SER A 161 -23.14 -9.51 -3.83
CA SER A 161 -23.47 -8.61 -4.94
C SER A 161 -23.38 -7.11 -4.59
N GLN A 162 -23.58 -6.73 -3.32
CA GLN A 162 -23.44 -5.34 -2.89
C GLN A 162 -21.97 -4.86 -2.98
N ILE A 163 -21.01 -5.73 -2.63
CA ILE A 163 -19.59 -5.41 -2.76
C ILE A 163 -19.20 -5.33 -4.23
N ALA A 164 -19.66 -6.30 -5.04
CA ALA A 164 -19.42 -6.31 -6.48
C ALA A 164 -19.91 -5.01 -7.13
N ALA A 165 -21.15 -4.60 -6.86
CA ALA A 165 -21.72 -3.35 -7.36
C ALA A 165 -20.89 -2.12 -6.94
N ARG A 166 -20.43 -2.07 -5.68
CA ARG A 166 -19.61 -0.94 -5.19
C ARG A 166 -18.22 -0.87 -5.84
N LEU A 167 -17.67 -1.98 -6.34
CA LEU A 167 -16.39 -1.98 -7.05
C LEU A 167 -16.51 -1.42 -8.47
N LEU A 168 -17.70 -1.51 -9.09
CA LEU A 168 -17.96 -0.99 -10.45
C LEU A 168 -18.09 0.54 -10.53
N THR A 169 -18.37 1.21 -9.41
CA THR A 169 -18.63 2.65 -9.37
C THR A 169 -17.42 3.45 -8.86
N ARG A 170 -16.23 2.87 -8.86
CA ARG A 170 -15.00 3.50 -8.33
C ARG A 170 -14.02 3.88 -9.42
#